data_AF-A0A4R1HZ06-F1
#
_entry.id   AF-A0A4R1HZ06-F1
#
_cell.length_a   1.000
_cell.length_b   1.000
_cell.length_c   1.000
_cell.angle_alpha   90.00
_cell.angle_beta   90.00
_cell.angle_gamma   90.00
#
_symmetry.space_group_name_H-M   'P 1'
#
loop_
_entity.id
_entity.type
_entity.pdbx_description
1 polymer ?
#
loop_
_entity_poly.entity_id
_entity_poly.type
_entity_poly.pdbx_seq_one_letter_code
_entity_poly.pdbx_strand_id
1 'polypeptide(L)'
;MTISGYRVDPERLRALIASLQETLARLSRSAMELDAALSAPPPGSDEVSLNAYRQLVRMTEDARAEIADRQARLLAAIAALQAQLRDYEAAERDGAVPA
;
A
#
# COMPACT_ATOMS: atom_id res chain seq x y z
N MET A 1 -16.72 38.64 -0.58
CA MET A 1 -16.11 37.62 -1.46
C MET A 1 -15.88 36.39 -0.61
N THR A 2 -16.86 35.48 -0.56
CA THR A 2 -16.79 34.27 0.26
C THR A 2 -15.86 33.29 -0.43
N ILE A 3 -14.66 33.11 0.12
CA ILE A 3 -13.78 32.00 -0.23
C ILE A 3 -14.62 30.75 0.09
N SER A 4 -15.03 30.00 -0.94
CA SER A 4 -15.64 28.69 -0.75
C SER A 4 -14.56 27.81 -0.13
N GLY A 5 -14.54 27.75 1.20
CA GLY A 5 -13.50 27.10 1.97
C GLY A 5 -13.56 25.61 1.72
N TYR A 6 -12.49 25.05 1.19
CA TYR A 6 -12.29 23.60 1.21
C TYR A 6 -12.23 23.16 2.67
N ARG A 7 -13.31 22.55 3.16
CA ARG A 7 -13.37 21.97 4.50
C ARG A 7 -12.87 20.53 4.43
N VAL A 8 -11.80 20.24 5.17
CA VAL A 8 -11.34 18.86 5.35
C VAL A 8 -12.33 18.15 6.26
N ASP A 9 -12.74 16.95 5.87
CA ASP A 9 -13.51 16.04 6.72
C ASP A 9 -12.52 15.08 7.42
N PRO A 10 -12.21 15.31 8.71
CA PRO A 10 -11.20 14.53 9.42
C PRO A 10 -11.64 13.06 9.61
N GLU A 11 -12.94 12.79 9.74
CA GLU A 11 -13.45 11.41 9.86
C GLU A 11 -13.26 10.65 8.56
N ARG A 12 -13.59 11.29 7.43
CA ARG A 12 -13.33 10.70 6.11
C ARG A 12 -11.85 10.48 5.85
N LEU A 13 -10.99 11.39 6.30
CA LEU A 13 -9.54 11.26 6.17
C LEU A 13 -8.99 10.09 7.02
N ARG A 14 -9.46 9.95 8.27
CA ARG A 14 -9.13 8.79 9.13
C ARG A 14 -9.59 7.47 8.52
N ALA A 15 -10.80 7.42 7.99
CA ALA A 15 -11.34 6.25 7.30
C ALA A 15 -10.51 5.88 6.07
N LEU A 16 -10.08 6.86 5.28
CA LEU A 16 -9.21 6.64 4.13
C LEU A 16 -7.84 6.09 4.55
N ILE A 17 -7.21 6.67 5.58
CA ILE A 17 -5.94 6.19 6.13
C ILE A 17 -6.07 4.72 6.56
N ALA A 18 -7.13 4.38 7.30
CA ALA A 18 -7.38 3.00 7.73
C ALA A 18 -7.55 2.04 6.54
N SER A 19 -8.30 2.45 5.50
CA SER A 19 -8.48 1.64 4.28
C SER A 19 -7.16 1.41 3.51
N LEU A 20 -6.29 2.42 3.46
CA LEU A 20 -4.97 2.27 2.84
C LEU A 20 -4.06 1.35 3.68
N GLN A 21 -4.12 1.44 5.01
CA GLN A 21 -3.38 0.53 5.91
C GLN A 21 -3.85 -0.92 5.76
N GLU A 22 -5.16 -1.16 5.61
CA GLU A 22 -5.69 -2.51 5.34
C GLU A 22 -5.21 -3.04 3.99
N THR A 23 -5.18 -2.19 2.96
CA THR A 23 -4.67 -2.53 1.63
C THR A 23 -3.18 -2.86 1.67
N LEU A 24 -2.39 -2.08 2.42
CA LEU A 24 -0.98 -2.37 2.67
C LEU A 24 -0.80 -3.74 3.34
N ALA A 25 -1.59 -4.04 4.37
CA ALA A 25 -1.54 -5.32 5.07
C ALA A 25 -1.92 -6.51 4.16
N ARG A 26 -2.89 -6.34 3.26
CA ARG A 26 -3.24 -7.33 2.25
C ARG A 26 -2.09 -7.61 1.28
N LEU A 27 -1.44 -6.56 0.76
CA LEU A 27 -0.28 -6.71 -0.12
C LEU A 27 0.88 -7.43 0.58
N SER A 28 1.13 -7.13 1.86
CA SER A 28 2.14 -7.84 2.65
C SER A 28 1.85 -9.34 2.76
N ARG A 29 0.58 -9.72 2.97
CA ARG A 29 0.18 -11.14 2.98
C ARG A 29 0.40 -11.81 1.62
N SER A 30 0.00 -11.16 0.53
CA SER A 30 0.21 -11.70 -0.81
C SER A 30 1.70 -11.87 -1.13
N ALA A 31 2.58 -10.97 -0.69
CA ALA A 31 4.03 -11.14 -0.83
C ALA A 31 4.54 -12.38 -0.07
N MET A 32 4.07 -12.59 1.16
CA MET A 32 4.44 -13.76 1.96
C MET A 32 3.95 -15.08 1.33
N GLU A 33 2.75 -15.09 0.74
CA GLU A 33 2.21 -16.25 0.02
C GLU A 33 3.04 -16.58 -1.24
N LEU A 34 3.48 -15.56 -1.98
CA LEU A 34 4.38 -15.73 -3.13
C LEU A 34 5.74 -16.28 -2.73
N ASP A 35 6.33 -15.77 -1.64
CA ASP A 35 7.59 -16.28 -1.10
C ASP A 35 7.46 -17.76 -0.67
N ALA A 36 6.33 -18.12 -0.06
CA ALA A 36 6.05 -19.51 0.29
C ALA A 36 5.91 -20.42 -0.94
N ALA A 37 5.26 -19.95 -2.01
CA ALA A 37 5.08 -20.70 -3.25
C ALA A 37 6.42 -21.01 -3.96
N LEU A 38 7.41 -20.11 -3.88
CA LEU A 38 8.74 -20.30 -4.46
C LEU A 38 9.66 -21.20 -3.63
N SER A 39 9.32 -21.48 -2.37
CA SER A 39 10.12 -22.37 -1.52
C SER A 39 10.10 -23.83 -1.98
N ALA A 40 9.14 -24.20 -2.84
CA ALA A 40 9.04 -25.54 -3.38
C ALA A 40 10.10 -25.80 -4.48
N PRO A 41 10.73 -26.99 -4.50
CA PRO A 41 11.62 -27.39 -5.58
C PRO A 41 10.84 -27.56 -6.90
N PRO A 42 11.54 -27.55 -8.05
CA PRO A 42 10.90 -27.79 -9.34
C PRO A 42 10.14 -29.13 -9.35
N PRO A 43 8.98 -29.20 -10.03
CA PRO A 43 8.11 -30.39 -10.02
C PRO A 43 8.68 -31.59 -10.78
N GLY A 44 9.81 -31.42 -11.47
CA GLY A 44 10.49 -32.44 -12.26
C GLY A 44 11.91 -32.01 -12.65
N SER A 45 12.70 -32.95 -13.17
CA SER A 45 14.09 -32.73 -13.59
C SER A 45 14.29 -32.67 -15.10
N ASP A 46 13.23 -32.88 -15.89
CA ASP A 46 13.28 -32.71 -17.34
C ASP A 46 13.36 -31.23 -17.74
N GLU A 47 13.86 -30.97 -18.94
CA GLU A 47 14.09 -29.60 -19.42
C GLU A 47 12.82 -28.76 -19.48
N VAL A 48 11.66 -29.37 -19.76
CA VAL A 48 10.37 -28.67 -19.82
C VAL A 48 9.95 -28.22 -18.43
N SER A 49 9.98 -29.13 -17.44
CA SER A 49 9.68 -28.82 -16.03
C SER A 49 10.62 -27.76 -15.47
N LEU A 50 11.92 -27.84 -15.77
CA LEU A 50 12.90 -26.85 -15.32
C LEU A 50 12.72 -25.49 -15.98
N ASN A 51 12.29 -25.44 -17.24
CA ASN A 51 12.01 -24.18 -17.92
C ASN A 51 10.72 -23.53 -17.39
N ALA A 52 9.66 -24.32 -17.21
CA ALA A 52 8.41 -23.85 -16.60
C ALA A 52 8.64 -23.31 -15.18
N TYR A 53 9.45 -24.01 -14.37
CA TYR A 53 9.83 -23.54 -13.05
C TYR A 53 10.59 -22.22 -13.10
N ARG A 54 11.60 -22.09 -13.98
CA ARG A 54 12.35 -20.82 -14.17
C ARG A 54 11.45 -19.67 -14.58
N GLN A 55 10.46 -19.92 -15.44
CA GLN A 55 9.49 -18.91 -15.83
C GLN A 55 8.62 -18.47 -14.64
N LEU A 56 8.15 -19.44 -13.84
CA LEU A 56 7.39 -19.16 -12.63
C LEU A 56 8.21 -18.35 -11.61
N VAL A 57 9.49 -18.68 -11.42
CA VAL A 57 10.40 -17.91 -10.55
C VAL A 57 10.48 -16.45 -11.01
N ARG A 58 10.75 -16.21 -12.30
CA ARG A 58 10.84 -14.85 -12.85
C ARG A 58 9.54 -14.06 -12.69
N MET A 59 8.40 -14.67 -13.02
CA MET A 59 7.10 -14.01 -12.86
C MET A 59 6.82 -13.63 -11.40
N THR A 60 7.23 -14.47 -10.45
CA THR A 60 7.06 -14.18 -9.03
C THR A 60 8.04 -13.11 -8.53
N GLU A 61 9.29 -13.09 -9.03
CA GLU A 61 10.24 -12.01 -8.75
C GLU A 61 9.72 -10.65 -9.25
N ASP A 62 9.17 -10.60 -10.47
CA ASP A 62 8.56 -9.40 -11.04
C ASP A 62 7.33 -8.97 -10.22
N ALA A 63 6.45 -9.91 -9.85
CA ALA A 63 5.29 -9.63 -9.00
C ALA A 63 5.71 -9.09 -7.63
N ARG A 64 6.80 -9.61 -7.05
CA ARG A 64 7.36 -9.11 -5.78
C ARG A 64 7.86 -7.68 -5.91
N ALA A 65 8.56 -7.35 -6.99
CA ALA A 65 9.01 -5.99 -7.26
C ALA A 65 7.82 -5.02 -7.40
N GLU A 66 6.76 -5.41 -8.11
CA GLU A 66 5.54 -4.60 -8.22
C GLU A 66 4.84 -4.40 -6.87
N ILE A 67 4.74 -5.46 -6.06
CA ILE A 67 4.13 -5.35 -4.72
C ILE A 67 4.94 -4.38 -3.86
N ALA A 68 6.28 -4.49 -3.87
CA ALA A 68 7.15 -3.60 -3.11
C ALA A 68 6.99 -2.13 -3.53
N ASP A 69 6.94 -1.84 -4.83
CA ASP A 69 6.69 -0.48 -5.33
C ASP A 69 5.32 0.06 -4.87
N ARG A 70 4.27 -0.76 -4.98
CA ARG A 70 2.92 -0.38 -4.50
C ARG A 70 2.91 -0.14 -3.00
N GLN A 71 3.58 -0.97 -2.20
CA GLN A 71 3.69 -0.78 -0.76
C GLN A 71 4.39 0.54 -0.42
N ALA A 72 5.48 0.87 -1.11
CA ALA A 72 6.19 2.14 -0.92
C ALA A 72 5.30 3.35 -1.22
N ARG A 73 4.54 3.32 -2.33
CA ARG A 73 3.57 4.37 -2.67
C ARG A 73 2.45 4.51 -1.65
N LEU A 74 1.91 3.40 -1.16
CA LEU A 74 0.88 3.41 -0.12
C LEU A 74 1.40 3.99 1.20
N LEU A 75 2.61 3.61 1.62
CA LEU A 75 3.25 4.16 2.80
C LEU A 75 3.44 5.68 2.69
N ALA A 76 3.91 6.16 1.54
CA ALA A 76 4.06 7.59 1.28
C ALA A 76 2.71 8.33 1.31
N ALA A 77 1.67 7.76 0.71
CA ALA A 77 0.32 8.33 0.73
C ALA A 77 -0.27 8.37 2.15
N ILE A 78 -0.13 7.29 2.92
CA ILE A 78 -0.55 7.24 4.33
C ILE A 78 0.15 8.33 5.14
N ALA A 79 1.48 8.46 4.99
CA ALA A 79 2.25 9.48 5.71
C ALA A 79 1.80 10.90 5.36
N ALA A 80 1.54 11.17 4.07
CA ALA A 80 1.04 12.47 3.62
C ALA A 80 -0.35 12.80 4.20
N LEU A 81 -1.29 11.84 4.16
CA LEU A 81 -2.63 12.01 4.73
C LEU A 81 -2.61 12.18 6.26
N GLN A 82 -1.71 11.47 6.95
CA GLN A 82 -1.49 11.64 8.39
C GLN A 82 -0.88 13.01 8.72
N ALA A 83 0.02 13.54 7.88
CA ALA A 83 0.52 14.90 8.05
C ALA A 83 -0.61 15.93 7.88
N GLN A 84 -1.40 15.80 6.81
CA GLN A 84 -2.56 16.67 6.56
C GLN A 84 -3.58 16.64 7.69
N LEU A 85 -3.86 15.46 8.26
CA LEU A 85 -4.77 15.34 9.40
C LEU A 85 -4.24 16.08 10.64
N ARG A 86 -2.95 15.93 10.94
CA ARG A 86 -2.31 16.63 12.07
C ARG A 86 -2.32 18.14 11.90
N ASP A 87 -2.03 18.62 10.69
CA ASP A 87 -2.03 20.06 10.38
C ASP A 87 -3.43 20.65 10.51
N TYR A 88 -4.46 19.90 10.07
CA TYR A 88 -5.86 20.29 10.24
C TYR A 88 -6.26 20.35 11.71
N GLU A 89 -5.95 19.31 12.49
CA GLU A 89 -6.24 19.26 13.94
C GLU A 89 -5.52 20.37 14.71
N ALA A 90 -4.31 20.76 14.30
CA ALA A 90 -3.60 21.89 14.86
C ALA A 90 -4.28 23.23 14.52
N ALA A 91 -4.65 23.44 13.26
CA ALA A 91 -5.35 24.65 12.83
C ALA A 91 -6.74 24.81 13.49
N GLU A 92 -7.45 23.70 13.70
CA GLU A 92 -8.73 23.68 14.43
C GLU A 92 -8.53 24.04 15.91
N ARG A 93 -7.49 23.50 16.56
CA ARG A 93 -7.14 23.84 17.96
C ARG A 93 -6.77 25.31 18.13
N ASP A 94 -6.08 25.88 17.15
CA ASP A 94 -5.64 27.28 17.17
C ASP A 94 -6.75 28.27 16.76
N GLY A 95 -7.96 27.78 16.45
CA GLY A 95 -9.10 28.60 16.04
C GLY A 95 -8.96 29.20 14.63
N ALA A 96 -8.02 28.70 13.83
CA ALA A 96 -7.77 29.15 12.45
C ALA A 96 -8.78 28.54 11.45
N VAL A 97 -9.55 27.53 11.87
CA VAL A 97 -10.62 26.91 11.07
C VAL A 97 -11.98 27.29 11.69
N PRO A 98 -12.88 27.95 10.95
CA PRO A 98 -14.23 28.22 11.44
C PRO A 98 -15.02 26.92 11.59
N ALA A 99 -15.71 26.76 12.73
CA ALA A 99 -16.58 25.63 13.05
C ALA A 99 -17.75 25.47 12.05
#